data_AF-A0A941YML7-F1
#
_entry.id   AF-A0A941YML7-F1
#
_cell.length_a   1.000
_cell.length_b   1.000
_cell.length_c   1.000
_cell.angle_alpha   90.00
_cell.angle_beta   90.00
_cell.angle_gamma   90.00
#
_symmetry.space_group_name_H-M   'P 1'
#
loop_
_entity.id
_entity.type
_entity.pdbx_description
1 polymer ?
#
loop_
_entity_poly.entity_id
_entity_poly.type
_entity_poly.pdbx_seq_one_letter_code
_entity_poly.pdbx_strand_id
1 'polypeptide(L)'
;MFACRSGQKHIALCERPASGEGSAALQYRIGRPGSPSEMVYPGPGEESPVFSASTATLAGGGGAWVEFTRPPYRYVVFSFWLQGKGETAGVAVEQGGKRLATLRCDAAARSELGADYFGAARLPASNGDFLP
;
A
#
# COMPACT_ATOMS: atom_id res chain seq x y z
N MET A 1 -8.23 -0.95 -6.10
CA MET A 1 -7.27 -1.67 -5.23
C MET A 1 -7.33 -1.32 -3.75
N PHE A 2 -6.87 -0.16 -3.24
CA PHE A 2 -6.88 0.09 -1.78
C PHE A 2 -7.35 1.50 -1.44
N ALA A 3 -8.22 1.64 -0.43
CA ALA A 3 -8.57 2.92 0.14
C ALA A 3 -9.01 2.80 1.59
N CYS A 4 -8.57 3.72 2.45
CA CYS A 4 -9.09 3.87 3.80
C CYS A 4 -8.93 5.29 4.35
N ARG A 5 -9.57 5.54 5.49
CA ARG A 5 -9.41 6.77 6.28
C ARG A 5 -8.53 6.49 7.50
N SER A 6 -7.59 7.38 7.77
CA SER A 6 -6.75 7.39 8.97
C SER A 6 -6.80 8.78 9.60
N GLY A 7 -7.56 8.93 10.69
CA GLY A 7 -7.94 10.22 11.24
C GLY A 7 -8.62 11.12 10.18
N GLN A 8 -8.03 12.28 9.91
CA GLN A 8 -8.54 13.23 8.89
C GLN A 8 -8.04 12.96 7.47
N LYS A 9 -7.17 11.95 7.29
CA LYS A 9 -6.53 11.67 6.01
C LYS A 9 -7.25 10.55 5.29
N HIS A 10 -7.42 10.70 3.99
CA HIS A 10 -7.74 9.62 3.06
C HIS A 10 -6.46 9.12 2.44
N ILE A 11 -6.28 7.80 2.49
CA ILE A 11 -5.17 7.08 1.90
C ILE A 11 -5.74 6.21 0.79
N ALA A 12 -5.10 6.22 -0.37
CA ALA A 12 -5.44 5.29 -1.43
C ALA A 12 -4.22 4.87 -2.23
N LEU A 13 -4.22 3.61 -2.65
CA LEU A 13 -3.38 3.09 -3.72
C LEU A 13 -4.33 2.80 -4.87
N CYS A 14 -4.04 3.36 -6.04
CA CYS A 14 -4.91 3.30 -7.21
C CYS A 14 -4.12 2.84 -8.43
N GLU A 15 -4.78 2.15 -9.34
CA GLU A 15 -4.25 1.91 -10.67
C GLU A 15 -4.24 3.22 -11.47
N ARG A 16 -3.21 3.39 -12.27
CA ARG A 16 -3.10 4.41 -13.30
C ARG A 16 -3.23 3.72 -14.67
N PRO A 17 -3.74 4.44 -15.67
CA PRO A 17 -3.64 3.97 -17.05
C PRO A 17 -2.18 3.69 -17.38
N ALA A 18 -1.86 2.45 -17.78
CA ALA A 18 -0.51 2.06 -18.17
C ALA A 18 -0.12 2.78 -19.47
N SER A 19 1.06 3.39 -19.50
CA SER A 19 1.64 4.00 -20.70
C SER A 19 2.53 2.98 -21.44
N GLY A 20 2.03 1.77 -21.72
CA GLY A 20 2.78 0.72 -22.44
C GLY A 20 2.48 -0.71 -21.97
N GLU A 21 3.24 -1.68 -22.51
CA GLU A 21 3.22 -3.08 -22.06
C GLU A 21 4.14 -3.25 -20.84
N GLY A 22 3.57 -3.60 -19.67
CA GLY A 22 4.32 -3.72 -18.41
C GLY A 22 3.45 -4.10 -17.21
N SER A 23 4.01 -4.03 -15.99
CA SER A 23 3.26 -4.15 -14.73
C SER A 23 2.24 -3.01 -14.58
N ALA A 24 1.19 -3.22 -13.79
CA ALA A 24 0.20 -2.19 -13.52
C ALA A 24 0.87 -0.92 -12.97
N ALA A 25 0.62 0.22 -13.60
CA ALA A 25 1.09 1.50 -13.09
C ALA A 25 0.27 1.83 -11.84
N LEU A 26 0.91 1.96 -10.68
CA LEU A 26 0.21 2.31 -9.44
C LEU A 26 0.51 3.76 -9.03
N GLN A 27 -0.41 4.32 -8.26
CA GLN A 27 -0.23 5.61 -7.61
C GLN A 27 -0.76 5.60 -6.19
N TYR A 28 0.12 5.97 -5.29
CA TYR A 28 -0.20 6.25 -3.91
C TYR A 28 -0.64 7.70 -3.76
N ARG A 29 -1.70 7.93 -2.98
CA ARG A 29 -2.13 9.27 -2.57
C ARG A 29 -2.52 9.29 -1.10
N ILE A 30 -2.18 10.39 -0.45
CA ILE A 30 -2.67 10.71 0.89
C ILE A 30 -3.03 12.19 0.95
N GLY A 31 -4.13 12.53 1.60
CA GLY A 31 -4.52 13.92 1.81
C GLY A 31 -5.85 14.03 2.53
N ARG A 32 -6.31 15.26 2.76
CA ARG A 32 -7.59 15.51 3.40
C ARG A 32 -8.71 15.58 2.36
N PRO A 33 -9.90 15.03 2.63
CA PRO A 33 -11.06 15.22 1.77
C PRO A 33 -11.33 16.71 1.54
N GLY A 34 -11.59 17.09 0.28
CA GLY A 34 -11.85 18.50 -0.08
C GLY A 34 -10.61 19.40 -0.13
N SER A 35 -9.41 18.87 0.09
CA SER A 35 -8.14 19.58 -0.08
C SER A 35 -7.28 18.91 -1.16
N PRO A 36 -6.30 19.62 -1.73
CA PRO A 36 -5.26 18.96 -2.53
C PRO A 36 -4.58 17.84 -1.74
N SER A 37 -4.17 16.77 -2.44
CA SER A 37 -3.42 15.68 -1.84
C SER A 37 -2.14 16.19 -1.17
N GLU A 38 -1.90 15.77 0.07
CA GLU A 38 -0.65 16.04 0.79
C GLU A 38 0.53 15.35 0.11
N MET A 39 0.31 14.18 -0.49
CA MET A 39 1.28 13.50 -1.33
C MET A 39 0.58 12.69 -2.42
N VAL A 40 1.16 12.71 -3.62
CA VAL A 40 0.83 11.85 -4.75
C VAL A 40 2.14 11.25 -5.24
N TYR A 41 2.23 9.93 -5.39
CA TYR A 41 3.45 9.26 -5.81
C TYR A 41 3.18 8.04 -6.71
N PRO A 42 3.81 7.94 -7.89
CA PRO A 42 4.59 8.99 -8.53
C PRO A 42 3.71 10.20 -8.89
N GLY A 43 4.23 11.41 -8.64
CA GLY A 43 3.61 12.66 -9.05
C GLY A 43 3.85 12.99 -10.54
N PRO A 44 3.36 14.14 -11.03
CA PRO A 44 3.61 14.59 -12.38
C PRO A 44 5.11 14.76 -12.66
N GLY A 45 5.62 14.12 -13.70
CA GLY A 45 7.04 14.19 -14.09
C GLY A 45 7.99 13.32 -13.25
N GLU A 46 7.49 12.62 -12.22
CA GLU A 46 8.27 11.62 -11.50
C GLU A 46 8.26 10.29 -12.24
N GLU A 47 9.39 9.60 -12.25
CA GLU A 47 9.49 8.24 -12.74
C GLU A 47 8.62 7.31 -11.89
N SER A 48 8.01 6.31 -12.52
CA SER A 48 7.23 5.32 -11.77
C SER A 48 8.19 4.44 -10.98
N PRO A 49 8.04 4.35 -9.64
CA PRO A 49 8.81 3.41 -8.87
C PRO A 49 8.39 1.98 -9.23
N VAL A 50 9.22 1.02 -8.84
CA VAL A 50 8.78 -0.37 -8.74
C VAL A 50 7.88 -0.49 -7.52
N PHE A 51 6.65 -0.94 -7.75
CA PHE A 51 5.76 -1.41 -6.69
C PHE A 51 5.89 -2.93 -6.58
N SER A 52 6.43 -3.42 -5.47
CA SER A 52 6.53 -4.86 -5.18
C SER A 52 5.46 -5.28 -4.18
N ALA A 53 5.06 -6.54 -4.22
CA ALA A 53 3.95 -7.04 -3.41
C ALA A 53 4.23 -8.44 -2.86
N SER A 54 3.63 -8.77 -1.73
CA SER A 54 3.65 -10.12 -1.20
C SER A 54 2.47 -10.35 -0.26
N THR A 55 2.27 -11.62 0.09
CA THR A 55 1.23 -12.09 0.99
C THR A 55 1.85 -12.90 2.11
N ALA A 56 1.25 -12.85 3.30
CA ALA A 56 1.61 -13.69 4.43
C ALA A 56 0.40 -14.54 4.83
N THR A 57 0.64 -15.84 5.02
CA THR A 57 -0.32 -16.72 5.71
C THR A 57 0.12 -16.81 7.16
N LEU A 58 -0.79 -16.52 8.10
CA LEU A 58 -0.51 -16.50 9.53
C LEU A 58 -1.41 -17.50 10.25
N ALA A 59 -0.97 -17.99 11.41
CA ALA A 59 -1.84 -18.79 12.26
C ALA A 59 -3.07 -17.95 12.66
N GLY A 60 -4.25 -18.33 12.17
CA GLY A 60 -5.49 -17.59 12.39
C GLY A 60 -5.76 -16.44 11.41
N GLY A 61 -5.03 -16.35 10.29
CA GLY A 61 -5.35 -15.35 9.27
C GLY A 61 -4.27 -15.17 8.22
N GLY A 62 -4.08 -13.94 7.80
CA GLY A 62 -3.12 -13.61 6.77
C GLY A 62 -3.20 -12.15 6.37
N GLY A 63 -2.44 -11.77 5.36
CA GLY A 63 -2.49 -10.43 4.83
C GLY A 63 -1.70 -10.27 3.56
N ALA A 64 -1.84 -9.11 2.97
CA ALA A 64 -1.18 -8.73 1.75
C ALA A 64 -0.64 -7.31 1.91
N TRP A 65 0.47 -7.03 1.24
CA TRP A 65 1.02 -5.69 1.17
C TRP A 65 1.58 -5.38 -0.21
N VAL A 66 1.58 -4.09 -0.51
CA VAL A 66 2.34 -3.49 -1.62
C VAL A 66 3.29 -2.48 -1.02
N GLU A 67 4.53 -2.49 -1.47
CA GLU A 67 5.56 -1.56 -1.04
C GLU A 67 6.14 -0.79 -2.23
N PHE A 68 6.62 0.41 -1.93
CA PHE A 68 7.40 1.23 -2.86
C PHE A 68 8.35 2.12 -2.07
N THR A 69 9.38 2.61 -2.75
CA THR A 69 10.37 3.50 -2.15
C THR A 69 10.29 4.88 -2.80
N ARG A 70 10.17 5.91 -1.97
CA ARG A 70 10.42 7.30 -2.33
C ARG A 70 11.54 7.78 -1.41
N PRO A 71 12.81 7.69 -1.84
CA PRO A 71 13.95 7.86 -0.95
C PRO A 71 13.87 9.15 -0.13
N PRO A 72 14.20 9.11 1.17
CA PRO A 72 14.78 7.98 1.91
C PRO A 72 13.75 7.02 2.53
N TYR A 73 12.47 7.10 2.13
CA TYR A 73 11.38 6.38 2.79
C TYR A 73 10.89 5.17 1.99
N ARG A 74 10.59 4.09 2.71
CA ARG A 74 9.81 2.95 2.22
C ARG A 74 8.39 3.09 2.74
N TYR A 75 7.42 2.93 1.85
CA TYR A 75 6.00 2.92 2.18
C TYR A 75 5.46 1.53 1.95
N VAL A 76 4.71 1.00 2.92
CA VAL A 76 4.08 -0.31 2.83
C VAL A 76 2.59 -0.14 3.08
N VAL A 77 1.79 -0.31 2.02
CA VAL A 77 0.33 -0.32 2.09
C VAL A 77 -0.09 -1.76 2.37
N PHE A 78 -0.80 -1.99 3.48
CA PHE A 78 -1.10 -3.34 3.95
C PHE A 78 -2.57 -3.53 4.32
N SER A 79 -3.00 -4.78 4.24
CA SER A 79 -4.32 -5.25 4.64
C SER A 79 -4.17 -6.67 5.21
N PHE A 80 -4.37 -6.81 6.52
CA PHE A 80 -4.27 -8.08 7.23
C PHE A 80 -5.60 -8.40 7.91
N TRP A 81 -5.91 -9.69 8.00
CA TRP A 81 -6.92 -10.22 8.91
C TRP A 81 -6.23 -11.09 9.95
N LEU A 82 -6.38 -10.74 11.23
CA LEU A 82 -5.74 -11.42 12.34
C LEU A 82 -6.79 -11.96 13.31
N GLN A 83 -6.75 -13.26 13.61
CA GLN A 83 -7.65 -13.87 14.60
C GLN A 83 -7.63 -13.10 15.92
N GLY A 84 -8.81 -12.78 16.44
CA GLY A 84 -9.00 -12.05 17.69
C GLY A 84 -8.75 -10.53 17.61
N LYS A 85 -8.15 -10.01 16.53
CA LYS A 85 -7.98 -8.56 16.30
C LYS A 85 -8.84 -8.03 15.14
N GLY A 86 -9.26 -8.91 14.24
CA GLY A 86 -9.97 -8.53 13.03
C GLY A 86 -9.05 -7.87 12.01
N GLU A 87 -9.58 -6.92 11.24
CA GLU A 87 -8.86 -6.29 10.15
C GLU A 87 -7.81 -5.32 10.70
N THR A 88 -6.59 -5.46 10.22
CA THR A 88 -5.49 -4.53 10.47
C THR A 88 -4.97 -4.06 9.13
N ALA A 89 -5.40 -2.87 8.71
CA ALA A 89 -5.04 -2.25 7.45
C ALA A 89 -4.44 -0.85 7.68
N GLY A 90 -3.65 -0.37 6.73
CA GLY A 90 -3.03 0.94 6.83
C GLY A 90 -1.79 1.10 5.97
N VAL A 91 -0.98 2.10 6.35
CA VAL A 91 0.31 2.38 5.71
C VAL A 91 1.40 2.49 6.75
N ALA A 92 2.43 1.68 6.60
CA ALA A 92 3.68 1.83 7.32
C ALA A 92 4.63 2.72 6.54
N VAL A 93 5.30 3.64 7.24
CA VAL A 93 6.38 4.46 6.70
C VAL A 93 7.65 4.09 7.43
N GLU A 94 8.69 3.77 6.68
CA GLU A 94 9.97 3.32 7.21
C GLU A 94 11.12 4.09 6.62
N GLN A 95 12.20 4.23 7.39
CA GLN A 95 13.44 4.86 6.97
C GLN A 95 14.61 4.08 7.57
N GLY A 96 15.56 3.67 6.73
CA GLY A 96 16.73 2.89 7.18
C GLY A 96 16.35 1.61 7.94
N GLY A 97 15.29 0.93 7.50
CA GLY A 97 14.78 -0.31 8.13
C GLY A 97 14.02 -0.12 9.44
N LYS A 98 13.78 1.12 9.89
CA LYS A 98 13.01 1.41 11.10
C LYS A 98 11.63 1.96 10.74
N ARG A 99 10.58 1.45 11.41
CA ARG A 99 9.21 1.98 11.34
C ARG A 99 9.16 3.36 11.98
N LEU A 100 8.94 4.39 11.17
CA LEU A 100 8.75 5.76 11.65
C LEU A 100 7.30 6.04 12.04
N ALA A 101 6.36 5.48 11.28
CA ALA A 101 4.94 5.66 11.52
C ALA A 101 4.14 4.47 10.98
N THR A 102 2.99 4.23 11.59
CA THR A 102 1.94 3.36 11.05
C THR A 102 0.63 4.15 11.06
N LEU A 103 0.15 4.54 9.88
CA LEU A 103 -1.15 5.17 9.68
C LEU A 103 -2.20 4.07 9.57
N ARG A 104 -2.80 3.69 10.70
CA ARG A 104 -3.85 2.66 10.73
C ARG A 104 -5.16 3.20 10.19
N CYS A 105 -5.89 2.35 9.48
CA CYS A 105 -7.23 2.66 9.05
C CYS A 105 -8.18 2.69 10.27
N ASP A 106 -9.05 3.69 10.32
CA ASP A 106 -10.01 3.88 11.41
C ASP A 106 -11.17 2.87 11.36
N ALA A 107 -11.40 2.29 10.18
CA ALA A 107 -12.43 1.30 9.88
C ALA A 107 -11.89 0.34 8.81
N ALA A 108 -12.71 -0.67 8.47
CA ALA A 108 -12.41 -1.62 7.41
C ALA A 108 -12.01 -0.90 6.12
N ALA A 109 -10.86 -1.29 5.56
CA ALA A 109 -10.36 -0.74 4.31
C ALA A 109 -11.12 -1.37 3.13
N ARG A 110 -11.34 -0.58 2.09
CA ARG A 110 -11.62 -1.18 0.78
C ARG A 110 -10.29 -1.71 0.25
N SER A 111 -10.16 -3.02 0.12
CA SER A 111 -8.90 -3.65 -0.29
C SER A 111 -9.15 -4.81 -1.25
N GLU A 112 -8.43 -4.79 -2.37
CA GLU A 112 -8.28 -5.90 -3.33
C GLU A 112 -6.85 -6.46 -3.25
N LEU A 113 -6.06 -6.08 -2.24
CA LEU A 113 -4.69 -6.56 -2.08
C LEU A 113 -4.71 -8.06 -1.80
N GLY A 114 -4.02 -8.83 -2.63
CA GLY A 114 -3.97 -10.29 -2.55
C GLY A 114 -3.36 -10.90 -3.79
N ALA A 115 -3.08 -12.20 -3.73
CA ALA A 115 -2.40 -12.94 -4.78
C ALA A 115 -3.07 -12.78 -6.15
N ASP A 116 -4.41 -12.82 -6.21
CA ASP A 116 -5.18 -12.68 -7.44
C ASP A 116 -4.90 -11.33 -8.13
N TYR A 117 -4.98 -10.24 -7.37
CA TYR A 117 -4.69 -8.90 -7.87
C TYR A 117 -3.22 -8.77 -8.27
N PHE A 118 -2.29 -9.24 -7.43
CA PHE A 118 -0.85 -9.12 -7.70
C PHE A 118 -0.42 -9.86 -8.96
N GLY A 119 -0.99 -11.05 -9.20
CA GLY A 119 -0.77 -11.81 -10.42
C GLY A 119 -1.34 -11.10 -11.65
N ALA A 120 -2.59 -10.63 -11.58
CA ALA A 120 -3.24 -9.90 -12.67
C ALA A 120 -2.49 -8.60 -13.04
N ALA A 121 -2.05 -7.85 -12.03
CA ALA A 121 -1.27 -6.63 -12.17
C ALA A 121 0.22 -6.86 -12.50
N ARG A 122 0.69 -8.12 -12.49
CA ARG A 122 2.09 -8.52 -12.68
C ARG A 122 3.05 -7.75 -11.76
N LEU A 123 2.67 -7.59 -10.49
CA LEU A 123 3.53 -6.94 -9.50
C LEU A 123 4.70 -7.88 -9.14
N PRO A 124 5.95 -7.41 -9.15
CA PRO A 124 7.09 -8.20 -8.69
C PRO A 124 6.94 -8.55 -7.20
N ALA A 125 7.55 -9.67 -6.80
CA ALA A 125 7.57 -10.08 -5.41
C ALA A 125 8.34 -9.07 -4.53
N SER A 126 7.82 -8.82 -3.33
CA SER A 126 8.54 -8.08 -2.28
C SER A 126 9.75 -8.89 -1.80
N ASN A 127 10.87 -8.20 -1.54
CA ASN A 127 12.12 -8.81 -1.12
C ASN A 127 12.24 -9.02 0.40
N GLY A 128 11.20 -8.70 1.17
CA GLY A 128 11.24 -8.81 2.63
C GLY A 128 9.88 -9.07 3.24
N ASP A 129 9.89 -9.70 4.40
CA ASP A 129 8.67 -9.93 5.18
C ASP A 129 8.16 -8.61 5.77
N PHE A 130 6.85 -8.52 5.90
CA PHE A 130 6.20 -7.41 6.58
C PHE A 130 5.15 -7.91 7.55
N LEU A 131 5.15 -7.34 8.76
CA LEU A 131 4.08 -7.49 9.75
C LEU A 131 3.60 -6.10 10.21
N PRO A 132 2.28 -5.90 10.36
CA PRO A 132 1.68 -4.59 10.63
C PRO A 132 1.84 -4.07 12.06
#